data_AF-A0A354J5D3-F1
#
_entry.id   AF-A0A354J5D3-F1
#
_cell.length_a   1.000
_cell.length_b   1.000
_cell.length_c   1.000
_cell.angle_alpha   90.00
_cell.angle_beta   90.00
_cell.angle_gamma   90.00
#
_symmetry.space_group_name_H-M   'P 1'
#
loop_
_entity.id
_entity.type
_entity.pdbx_description
1 polymer ?
#
loop_
_entity_poly.entity_id
_entity_poly.type
_entity_poly.pdbx_seq_one_letter_code
_entity_poly.pdbx_strand_id
1 'polypeptide(L)'
;MIEPGVIFGCIWGCSCGGNHDWEVRLYEICGDERILLYCENICSCGCFRFEVPCEDCYALEICPVGAMRRSKPCRPMLTLKNVGVLNLIID
;
A
#
# COMPACT_ATOMS: atom_id res chain seq x y z
N MET A 1 -18.51 8.48 -2.97
CA MET A 1 -19.02 7.17 -3.42
C MET A 1 -17.81 6.24 -3.48
N ILE A 2 -17.91 5.02 -2.97
CA ILE A 2 -16.82 4.03 -3.06
C ILE A 2 -16.97 3.30 -4.39
N GLU A 3 -15.89 3.23 -5.15
CA GLU A 3 -15.80 2.51 -6.42
C GLU A 3 -15.46 1.03 -6.13
N PRO A 4 -16.34 0.06 -6.47
CA PRO A 4 -16.06 -1.37 -6.24
C PRO A 4 -14.85 -1.85 -7.04
N GLY A 5 -14.10 -2.78 -6.48
CA GLY A 5 -12.91 -3.36 -7.09
C GLY A 5 -11.72 -2.41 -7.19
N VAL A 6 -11.74 -1.27 -6.48
CA VAL A 6 -10.65 -0.29 -6.54
C VAL A 6 -10.03 -0.08 -5.17
N ILE A 7 -8.71 -0.17 -5.10
CA ILE A 7 -7.92 0.27 -3.94
C ILE A 7 -7.14 1.50 -4.36
N PHE A 8 -7.43 2.64 -3.76
CA PHE A 8 -6.81 3.93 -4.11
C PHE A 8 -6.34 4.64 -2.85
N GLY A 9 -5.08 5.07 -2.85
CA GLY A 9 -4.48 5.79 -1.74
C GLY A 9 -3.38 6.74 -2.16
N CYS A 10 -2.95 7.59 -1.23
CA CYS A 10 -1.83 8.49 -1.42
C CYS A 10 -0.90 8.49 -0.21
N ILE A 11 0.40 8.50 -0.48
CA ILE A 11 1.47 8.71 0.48
C ILE A 11 1.85 10.20 0.43
N TRP A 12 1.86 10.84 1.59
CA TRP A 12 2.13 12.27 1.73
C TRP A 12 3.55 12.58 2.22
N GLY A 13 4.30 11.55 2.60
CA GLY A 13 5.64 11.67 3.17
C GLY A 13 5.87 10.64 4.27
N CYS A 14 6.84 10.91 5.14
CA CYS A 14 7.21 10.04 6.27
C CYS A 14 7.00 10.74 7.61
N SER A 15 6.54 9.98 8.61
CA SER A 15 6.39 10.47 9.98
C SER A 15 7.71 10.91 10.64
N CYS A 16 8.86 10.48 10.11
CA CYS A 16 10.17 10.91 10.61
C CYS A 16 10.59 12.31 10.11
N GLY A 17 9.81 12.92 9.21
CA GLY A 17 10.14 14.20 8.56
C GLY A 17 11.18 14.10 7.45
N GLY A 18 11.74 12.91 7.21
CA GLY A 18 12.67 12.63 6.12
C GLY A 18 11.95 12.44 4.79
N ASN A 19 12.71 12.57 3.70
CA ASN A 19 12.25 12.26 2.36
C ASN A 19 12.64 10.82 2.00
N HIS A 20 11.65 9.98 1.72
CA HIS A 20 11.84 8.57 1.40
C HIS A 20 11.00 8.19 0.20
N ASP A 21 11.58 7.36 -0.67
CA ASP A 21 10.82 6.64 -1.68
C ASP A 21 10.19 5.38 -1.05
N TRP A 22 9.05 4.98 -1.58
CA TRP A 22 8.18 3.94 -1.04
C TRP A 22 7.90 2.88 -2.10
N GLU A 23 8.01 1.63 -1.69
CA GLU A 23 7.55 0.49 -2.44
C GLU A 23 6.18 0.08 -1.89
N VAL A 24 5.15 0.16 -2.73
CA VAL A 24 3.76 -0.20 -2.41
C VAL A 24 3.47 -1.54 -3.07
N ARG A 25 3.16 -2.54 -2.26
CA ARG A 25 2.83 -3.88 -2.76
C ARG A 25 1.43 -4.26 -2.38
N LEU A 26 0.68 -4.79 -3.34
CA LEU A 26 -0.63 -5.38 -3.10
C LEU A 26 -0.53 -6.89 -3.30
N TYR A 27 -0.98 -7.61 -2.28
CA TYR A 27 -1.09 -9.07 -2.30
C TYR A 27 -2.55 -9.48 -2.22
N GLU A 28 -2.90 -10.53 -2.94
CA GLU A 28 -4.10 -11.33 -2.67
C GLU A 28 -3.78 -12.37 -1.60
N ILE A 29 -4.72 -12.58 -0.68
CA ILE A 29 -4.60 -13.56 0.41
C ILE A 29 -5.46 -14.77 0.05
N CYS A 30 -4.79 -15.88 -0.24
CA CYS A 30 -5.41 -17.15 -0.59
C CYS A 30 -5.09 -18.19 0.50
N GLY A 31 -5.98 -18.31 1.50
CA GLY A 31 -5.70 -19.13 2.68
C GLY A 31 -4.55 -18.53 3.50
N ASP A 32 -3.46 -19.29 3.68
CA ASP A 32 -2.27 -18.85 4.41
C ASP A 32 -1.19 -18.25 3.50
N GLU A 33 -1.42 -18.20 2.18
CA GLU A 33 -0.47 -17.69 1.21
C GLU A 33 -0.80 -16.25 0.77
N ARG A 34 0.24 -15.45 0.53
CA ARG A 34 0.14 -14.12 -0.06
C ARG A 34 0.69 -14.14 -1.48
N ILE A 35 -0.14 -13.85 -2.48
CA ILE A 35 0.24 -13.79 -3.89
C ILE A 35 0.42 -12.32 -4.28
N LEU A 36 1.63 -11.95 -4.73
CA LEU A 36 1.91 -10.58 -5.16
C LEU A 36 1.17 -10.26 -6.47
N LEU A 37 0.29 -9.26 -6.45
CA LEU A 37 -0.43 -8.79 -7.63
C LEU A 37 0.22 -7.54 -8.24
N TYR A 38 0.56 -6.56 -7.38
CA TYR A 38 1.12 -5.27 -7.80
C TYR A 38 2.32 -4.90 -6.95
N CYS A 39 3.29 -4.23 -7.57
CA CYS A 39 4.43 -3.62 -6.90
C CYS A 39 4.77 -2.30 -7.61
N GLU A 40 4.54 -1.18 -6.94
CA GLU A 40 4.79 0.16 -7.47
C GLU A 40 5.79 0.89 -6.59
N ASN A 41 6.66 1.70 -7.23
CA ASN A 41 7.51 2.64 -6.51
C ASN A 41 6.92 4.04 -6.60
N ILE A 42 6.67 4.64 -5.44
CA ILE A 42 6.28 6.03 -5.28
C ILE A 42 7.50 6.77 -4.74
N CYS A 43 7.81 7.94 -5.28
CA CYS A 43 8.86 8.78 -4.68
C CYS A 43 8.40 9.30 -3.29
N SER A 44 9.06 10.34 -2.78
CA SER A 44 8.68 11.12 -1.59
C SER A 44 7.18 11.16 -1.21
N CYS A 45 6.33 11.46 -2.20
CA CYS A 45 4.88 11.50 -2.10
C CYS A 45 4.27 11.14 -3.46
N GLY A 46 3.03 10.66 -3.44
CA GLY A 46 2.31 10.27 -4.64
C GLY A 46 1.13 9.35 -4.34
N CYS A 47 0.37 8.99 -5.36
CA CYS A 47 -0.80 8.13 -5.22
C CYS A 47 -0.62 6.82 -5.99
N PHE A 48 -1.26 5.78 -5.50
CA PHE A 48 -1.36 4.46 -6.13
C PHE A 48 -2.83 4.09 -6.34
N ARG A 49 -3.11 3.35 -7.40
CA ARG A 49 -4.44 2.83 -7.73
C ARG A 49 -4.33 1.40 -8.25
N PHE A 50 -5.07 0.49 -7.64
CA PHE A 50 -5.16 -0.90 -8.06
C PHE A 50 -6.60 -1.27 -8.39
N GLU A 51 -6.77 -2.09 -9.42
CA GLU A 51 -8.07 -2.63 -9.85
C GLU A 51 -8.04 -4.14 -9.63
N VAL A 52 -8.94 -4.65 -8.79
CA VAL A 52 -8.96 -6.02 -8.30
C VAL A 52 -10.39 -6.52 -8.14
N PRO A 53 -10.63 -7.84 -8.09
CA PRO A 53 -11.92 -8.37 -7.67
C PRO A 53 -12.39 -7.80 -6.33
N CYS A 54 -13.70 -7.53 -6.21
CA CYS A 54 -14.27 -6.91 -5.01
C CYS A 54 -14.35 -7.86 -3.81
N GLU A 55 -14.57 -9.15 -4.07
CA GLU A 55 -14.98 -10.14 -3.06
C GLU A 55 -13.82 -10.82 -2.33
N ASP A 56 -12.58 -10.63 -2.79
CA ASP A 56 -11.41 -11.32 -2.23
C ASP A 56 -10.76 -10.53 -1.07
N CYS A 57 -9.71 -11.12 -0.50
CA CYS A 57 -8.96 -10.56 0.63
C CYS A 57 -7.60 -10.05 0.18
N TYR A 58 -7.25 -8.81 0.54
CA TYR A 58 -5.99 -8.21 0.13
C TYR A 58 -5.13 -7.73 1.30
N ALA A 59 -3.82 -7.78 1.14
CA ALA A 59 -2.84 -7.13 2.01
C ALA A 59 -2.09 -6.04 1.23
N LEU A 60 -2.07 -4.83 1.78
CA LEU A 60 -1.30 -3.70 1.28
C LEU A 60 -0.09 -3.48 2.18
N GLU A 61 1.10 -3.71 1.65
CA GLU A 61 2.38 -3.49 2.33
C GLU A 61 3.01 -2.20 1.77
N ILE A 62 3.46 -1.29 2.64
CA ILE A 62 4.16 -0.07 2.23
C ILE A 62 5.49 0.03 2.95
N CYS A 63 6.58 -0.15 2.21
CA CYS A 63 7.93 -0.17 2.75
C CYS A 63 8.80 0.96 2.18
N PRO A 64 9.71 1.56 2.96
CA PRO A 64 10.71 2.47 2.41
C PRO A 64 11.69 1.70 1.50
N VAL A 65 12.10 2.32 0.40
CA VAL A 65 13.09 1.78 -0.52
C VAL A 65 14.49 1.86 0.09
N GLY A 66 15.30 0.82 -0.09
CA GLY A 66 16.72 0.80 0.28
C GLY A 66 17.03 0.37 1.73
N ALA A 67 18.26 0.65 2.18
CA ALA A 67 18.82 0.16 3.46
C ALA A 67 18.07 0.65 4.71
N MET A 68 17.20 1.66 4.56
CA MET A 68 16.32 2.18 5.61
C MET A 68 15.22 1.22 6.03
N ARG A 69 15.06 0.07 5.36
CA ARG A 69 14.29 -1.07 5.89
C ARG A 69 14.69 -1.47 7.32
N ARG A 70 15.88 -1.07 7.82
CA ARG A 70 16.45 -1.51 9.09
C ARG A 70 16.71 -0.43 10.15
N SER A 71 16.45 0.86 9.90
CA SER A 71 16.81 1.92 10.86
C SER A 71 15.71 2.98 11.05
N LYS A 72 15.23 3.10 12.30
CA LYS A 72 14.04 3.85 12.77
C LYS A 72 12.72 3.38 12.12
N PRO A 73 11.58 3.38 12.84
CA PRO A 73 10.29 3.02 12.26
C PRO A 73 9.81 4.17 11.35
N CYS A 74 10.40 4.29 10.17
CA CYS A 74 9.89 5.16 9.11
C CYS A 74 8.51 4.62 8.72
N ARG A 75 7.46 5.43 8.95
CA ARG A 75 6.09 5.06 8.60
C ARG A 75 5.57 6.06 7.57
N PRO A 76 4.95 5.57 6.48
CA PRO A 76 4.35 6.46 5.51
C PRO A 76 3.19 7.20 6.15
N MET A 77 3.04 8.47 5.81
CA MET A 77 1.80 9.21 6.06
C MET A 77 0.82 8.87 4.95
N LEU A 78 -0.07 7.92 5.21
CA LEU A 78 -0.98 7.34 4.22
C LEU A 78 -2.41 7.89 4.37
N THR A 79 -3.08 8.11 3.25
CA THR A 79 -4.55 8.21 3.20
C THR A 79 -5.09 7.24 2.18
N LEU A 80 -6.01 6.37 2.61
CA LEU A 80 -6.81 5.57 1.70
C LEU A 80 -8.04 6.37 1.29
N LYS A 81 -8.18 6.59 -0.01
CA LYS A 81 -9.25 7.39 -0.63
C LYS A 81 -10.38 6.51 -1.16
N ASN A 82 -10.08 5.26 -1.52
CA ASN A 82 -11.06 4.25 -1.89
C ASN A 82 -10.60 2.87 -1.41
N VAL A 83 -11.46 2.17 -0.68
CA VAL A 83 -11.28 0.76 -0.32
C VAL A 83 -12.53 0.04 -0.81
N GLY A 84 -12.51 -0.32 -2.09
CA GLY A 84 -13.63 -0.93 -2.81
C GLY A 84 -13.62 -2.45 -2.78
N VAL A 85 -13.03 -3.04 -1.75
CA VAL A 85 -12.89 -4.49 -1.58
C VAL A 85 -13.48 -4.90 -0.24
N LEU A 86 -13.86 -6.17 -0.12
CA LEU A 86 -14.51 -6.69 1.07
C LEU A 86 -13.55 -6.73 2.27
N ASN A 87 -12.28 -7.12 2.05
CA ASN A 87 -11.25 -7.14 3.09
C ASN A 87 -9.94 -6.53 2.61
N LEU A 88 -9.41 -5.58 3.40
CA LEU A 88 -8.09 -5.00 3.20
C LEU A 88 -7.33 -4.99 4.54
N ILE A 89 -6.15 -5.60 4.55
CA ILE A 89 -5.19 -5.55 5.65
C ILE A 89 -4.06 -4.59 5.26
N ILE A 90 -3.59 -3.76 6.19
CA ILE A 90 -2.44 -2.88 5.99
C ILE A 90 -1.31 -3.41 6.87
N ASP A 91 -0.15 -3.68 6.26
CA ASP A 91 1.06 -4.19 6.90
C ASP A 91 2.18 -3.14 6.92
#